data_AF-M8D9Q5-F1
#
_entry.id   AF-M8D9Q5-F1
#
_cell.length_a   1.000
_cell.length_b   1.000
_cell.length_c   1.000
_cell.angle_alpha   90.00
_cell.angle_beta   90.00
_cell.angle_gamma   90.00
#
_symmetry.space_group_name_H-M   'P 1'
#
loop_
_entity.id
_entity.type
_entity.pdbx_description
1 polymer ?
#
loop_
_entity_poly.entity_id
_entity_poly.type
_entity_poly.pdbx_seq_one_letter_code
_entity_poly.pdbx_strand_id
1 'polypeptide(L)'
;MVTMRRILLIELKKGKSTIGRDELTQANNYVDDLLNCGLLDGDPYINAYVVGHRFDSRIGNSRIRKVGDPEKGRIEVITYSQLVRTAQQRLFKLKNELNTRYKGLTDETIVQKVLDEPEQMNLFEATESA
;
A
#
# COMPACT_ATOMS: atom_id res chain seq x y z
N MET A 1 -15.00 -14.14 13.74
CA MET A 1 -14.85 -12.76 14.24
C MET A 1 -13.82 -12.06 13.36
N VAL A 2 -14.15 -10.91 12.76
CA VAL A 2 -13.21 -10.16 11.92
C VAL A 2 -12.36 -9.30 12.84
N THR A 3 -11.04 -9.45 12.79
CA THR A 3 -10.10 -8.66 13.63
C THR A 3 -9.26 -7.74 12.76
N MET A 4 -9.02 -6.53 13.25
CA MET A 4 -8.20 -5.54 12.54
C MET A 4 -6.72 -5.97 12.63
N ARG A 5 -6.11 -6.26 11.48
CA ARG A 5 -4.72 -6.75 11.44
C ARG A 5 -3.69 -5.66 11.19
N ARG A 6 -4.07 -4.62 10.45
CA ARG A 6 -3.17 -3.55 10.03
C ARG A 6 -3.87 -2.22 9.96
N ILE A 7 -3.16 -1.17 10.35
CA ILE A 7 -3.62 0.20 10.27
C ILE A 7 -2.59 1.00 9.47
N LEU A 8 -3.10 1.90 8.62
CA LEU A 8 -2.30 2.88 7.90
C LEU A 8 -2.58 4.25 8.50
N LEU A 9 -1.53 4.90 9.04
CA LEU A 9 -1.58 6.27 9.53
C LEU A 9 -0.77 7.16 8.58
N ILE A 10 -1.33 8.30 8.20
CA ILE A 10 -0.65 9.26 7.33
C ILE A 10 -0.76 10.65 7.94
N GLU A 11 0.38 11.19 8.36
CA GLU A 11 0.51 12.58 8.79
C GLU A 11 0.99 13.41 7.59
N LEU A 12 0.11 14.24 7.04
CA LEU A 12 0.41 15.08 5.88
C LEU A 12 0.84 16.48 6.32
N LYS A 13 2.04 16.92 5.91
CA LYS A 13 2.53 18.27 6.18
C LYS A 13 2.33 19.18 4.97
N LYS A 14 1.86 20.41 5.20
CA LYS A 14 1.60 21.41 4.14
C LYS A 14 2.79 21.61 3.18
N GLY A 15 2.53 22.14 2.00
CA GLY A 15 3.56 22.42 0.99
C GLY A 15 4.75 23.21 1.55
N LYS A 16 5.96 22.90 1.07
CA LYS A 16 7.25 23.48 1.52
C LYS A 16 7.65 23.20 2.98
N SER A 17 6.90 22.38 3.71
CA SER A 17 7.29 21.94 5.05
C SER A 17 8.56 21.07 5.05
N THR A 18 9.38 21.26 6.08
CA THR A 18 10.50 20.39 6.41
C THR A 18 10.08 19.49 7.55
N ILE A 19 10.21 18.18 7.37
CA ILE A 19 9.96 17.19 8.42
C ILE A 19 11.20 17.11 9.32
N GLY A 20 11.03 17.43 10.59
CA GLY A 20 12.05 17.35 11.62
C GLY A 20 11.75 16.29 12.67
N ARG A 21 12.34 16.47 13.85
CA ARG A 21 12.16 15.57 14.99
C ARG A 21 10.77 15.71 15.62
N ASP A 22 10.22 16.91 15.65
CA ASP A 22 8.94 17.17 16.30
C ASP A 22 7.80 16.47 15.56
N GLU A 23 7.82 16.49 14.22
CA GLU A 23 6.86 15.76 13.40
C GLU A 23 6.99 14.23 13.57
N LEU A 24 8.21 13.73 13.74
CA LEU A 24 8.44 12.31 14.04
C LEU A 24 7.92 11.93 15.43
N THR A 25 8.14 12.77 16.44
CA THR A 25 7.64 12.56 17.80
C THR A 25 6.12 12.58 17.81
N GLN A 26 5.49 13.52 17.10
CA GLN A 26 4.04 13.60 16.94
C GLN A 26 3.48 12.31 16.33
N ALA A 27 4.09 11.81 15.23
CA ALA A 27 3.67 10.56 14.62
C ALA A 27 3.89 9.35 15.55
N ASN A 28 4.94 9.36 16.36
CA ASN A 28 5.17 8.33 17.37
C ASN A 28 4.06 8.30 18.42
N ASN A 29 3.71 9.48 18.95
CA ASN A 29 2.63 9.59 19.93
C ASN A 29 1.31 9.09 19.35
N TYR A 30 1.00 9.39 18.08
CA TYR A 30 -0.20 8.85 17.45
C TYR A 30 -0.21 7.33 17.31
N VAL A 31 0.93 6.72 16.99
CA VAL A 31 1.04 5.25 16.94
C VAL A 31 0.86 4.66 18.34
N ASP A 32 1.51 5.23 19.35
CA ASP A 32 1.41 4.80 20.74
C ASP A 32 -0.02 4.95 21.28
N ASP A 33 -0.67 6.09 21.05
CA ASP A 33 -2.05 6.35 21.47
C ASP A 33 -3.01 5.35 20.82
N LEU A 34 -2.83 5.05 19.54
CA LEU A 34 -3.70 4.13 18.82
C LEU A 34 -3.52 2.68 19.30
N LEU A 35 -2.27 2.25 19.55
CA LEU A 35 -1.99 0.93 20.10
C LEU A 35 -2.57 0.75 21.51
N ASN A 36 -2.64 1.84 22.28
CA ASN A 36 -3.06 1.80 23.69
C ASN A 36 -4.48 2.35 23.93
N CYS A 37 -5.26 2.62 22.88
CA CYS A 37 -6.58 3.26 23.01
C CYS A 37 -7.65 2.36 23.65
N GLY A 38 -7.43 1.04 23.73
CA GLY A 38 -8.38 0.07 24.29
C GLY A 38 -9.66 -0.13 23.47
N LEU A 39 -9.78 0.52 22.30
CA LEU A 39 -10.96 0.44 21.42
C LEU A 39 -10.76 -0.50 20.23
N LEU A 40 -9.53 -0.99 20.01
CA LEU A 40 -9.20 -1.86 18.89
C LEU A 40 -9.18 -3.31 19.34
N ASP A 41 -9.98 -4.14 18.67
CA ASP A 41 -9.97 -5.58 18.88
C ASP A 41 -8.71 -6.21 18.23
N GLY A 42 -7.83 -6.74 19.07
CA GLY A 42 -6.60 -7.43 18.68
C GLY A 42 -5.34 -6.55 18.75
N ASP A 43 -4.24 -7.07 18.19
CA ASP A 43 -2.94 -6.39 18.12
C ASP A 43 -2.62 -5.97 16.66
N PRO A 44 -3.23 -4.90 16.12
CA PRO A 44 -2.96 -4.48 14.76
C PRO A 44 -1.53 -3.94 14.62
N TYR A 45 -0.89 -4.24 13.50
CA TYR A 45 0.37 -3.61 13.14
C TYR A 45 0.14 -2.26 12.47
N ILE A 46 0.73 -1.19 12.99
CA ILE A 46 0.54 0.18 12.46
C ILE A 46 1.69 0.58 11.53
N ASN A 47 1.36 0.89 10.28
CA ASN A 47 2.26 1.57 9.35
C ASN A 47 1.94 3.06 9.34
N ALA A 48 2.85 3.88 9.84
CA ALA A 48 2.71 5.33 9.87
C ALA A 48 3.66 5.97 8.84
N TYR A 49 3.17 6.97 8.12
CA TYR A 49 3.96 7.78 7.21
C TYR A 49 3.84 9.25 7.58
N VAL A 50 4.99 9.92 7.73
CA VAL A 50 5.05 11.38 7.80
C VAL A 50 5.44 11.90 6.43
N VAL A 51 4.53 12.59 5.78
CA VAL A 51 4.65 13.02 4.39
C VAL A 51 4.84 14.52 4.29
N GLY A 52 5.84 14.97 3.54
CA GLY A 52 6.20 16.38 3.46
C GLY A 52 7.02 16.74 2.24
N HIS A 53 7.45 18.00 2.13
CA HIS A 53 8.19 18.45 0.96
C HIS A 53 9.66 18.01 1.00
N ARG A 54 10.28 18.11 2.17
CA ARG A 54 11.65 17.69 2.45
C ARG A 54 11.77 17.26 3.90
N PHE A 55 12.87 16.62 4.26
CA PHE A 55 13.20 16.31 5.65
C PHE A 55 14.49 17.01 6.06
N ASP A 56 14.66 17.28 7.35
CA ASP A 56 15.88 17.86 7.91
C ASP A 56 17.04 16.85 7.82
N SER A 57 18.24 17.30 7.45
CA SER A 57 19.43 16.45 7.44
C SER A 57 19.73 15.86 8.82
N ARG A 58 19.34 16.54 9.90
CA ARG A 58 19.50 16.10 11.30
C ARG A 58 18.69 14.87 11.66
N ILE A 59 17.67 14.51 10.89
CA ILE A 59 16.92 13.25 11.07
C ILE A 59 17.53 12.08 10.28
N GLY A 60 18.71 12.26 9.67
CA GLY A 60 19.47 11.32 8.84
C GLY A 60 19.06 9.85 8.92
N ASN A 61 19.39 9.18 10.04
CA ASN A 61 19.12 7.76 10.28
C ASN A 61 17.73 7.48 10.87
N SER A 62 17.07 8.50 11.42
CA SER A 62 15.76 8.41 12.07
C SER A 62 14.58 8.49 11.09
N ARG A 63 14.82 8.27 9.79
CA ARG A 63 13.75 8.25 8.77
C ARG A 63 12.80 7.08 8.94
N ILE A 64 13.26 6.00 9.57
CA ILE A 64 12.44 4.85 9.94
C ILE A 64 12.57 4.69 11.46
N ARG A 65 11.42 4.62 12.14
CA ARG A 65 11.34 4.33 13.56
C ARG A 65 10.41 3.15 13.78
N LYS A 66 10.86 2.18 14.57
CA LYS A 66 10.05 1.06 15.03
C LYS A 66 9.40 1.43 16.36
N VAL A 67 8.19 0.95 16.59
CA VAL A 67 7.38 1.24 17.78
C VAL A 67 6.96 -0.09 18.43
N GLY A 68 7.12 -0.16 19.76
CA GLY A 68 6.89 -1.37 20.55
C GLY A 68 8.05 -2.38 20.50
N ASP A 69 8.06 -3.27 21.50
CA ASP A 69 8.92 -4.46 21.56
C ASP A 69 8.07 -5.66 22.03
N PRO A 70 7.74 -6.64 21.16
CA PRO A 70 8.12 -6.76 19.75
C PRO A 70 7.53 -5.65 18.87
N GLU A 71 8.07 -5.46 17.65
CA GLU A 71 7.66 -4.38 16.74
C GLU A 71 6.16 -4.45 16.41
N LYS A 72 5.38 -3.50 16.96
CA LYS A 72 3.94 -3.35 16.75
C LYS A 72 3.59 -2.22 15.77
N GLY A 73 4.56 -1.37 15.46
CA GLY A 73 4.38 -0.34 14.45
C GLY A 73 5.68 0.16 13.86
N ARG A 74 5.57 0.87 12.75
CA ARG A 74 6.69 1.50 12.06
C ARG A 74 6.27 2.85 11.51
N ILE A 75 7.10 3.86 11.74
CA ILE A 75 6.94 5.21 11.23
C ILE A 75 8.02 5.44 10.19
N GLU A 76 7.62 5.95 9.02
CA GLU A 76 8.54 6.27 7.93
C GLU A 76 8.33 7.69 7.41
N VAL A 77 9.44 8.40 7.20
CA VAL A 77 9.44 9.74 6.61
C VAL A 77 9.57 9.62 5.10
N ILE A 78 8.61 10.19 4.38
CA ILE A 78 8.59 10.17 2.92
C ILE A 78 8.27 11.56 2.35
N THR A 79 8.89 11.90 1.22
CA THR A 79 8.60 13.16 0.53
C THR A 79 7.52 12.99 -0.53
N TYR A 80 6.82 14.08 -0.84
CA TYR A 80 5.87 14.11 -1.97
C TYR A 80 6.51 13.62 -3.28
N SER A 81 7.74 14.06 -3.57
CA SER A 81 8.47 13.63 -4.77
C SER A 81 8.80 12.14 -4.77
N GLN A 82 9.06 11.54 -3.59
CA GLN A 82 9.23 10.10 -3.47
C GLN A 82 7.92 9.36 -3.77
N LEU A 83 6.80 9.80 -3.18
CA LEU A 83 5.48 9.19 -3.44
C LEU A 83 5.11 9.24 -4.93
N VAL A 84 5.26 10.40 -5.58
CA VAL A 84 4.97 10.57 -7.01
C VAL A 84 5.86 9.65 -7.85
N ARG A 85 7.17 9.61 -7.56
CA ARG A 85 8.11 8.75 -8.29
C ARG A 85 7.75 7.27 -8.12
N THR A 86 7.43 6.83 -6.92
CA THR A 86 7.01 5.45 -6.65
C THR A 86 5.72 5.11 -7.37
N ALA A 87 4.72 6.01 -7.36
CA ALA A 87 3.47 5.82 -8.07
C ALA A 87 3.69 5.72 -9.60
N GLN A 88 4.50 6.62 -10.16
CA GLN A 88 4.87 6.58 -11.58
C GLN A 88 5.56 5.26 -11.95
N GLN A 89 6.53 4.80 -11.15
CA GLN A 89 7.21 3.53 -11.39
C GLN A 89 6.24 2.34 -11.36
N ARG A 90 5.30 2.31 -10.40
CA ARG A 90 4.25 1.28 -10.34
C ARG A 90 3.34 1.32 -11.56
N LEU A 91 2.92 2.51 -11.98
CA LEU A 91 2.08 2.69 -13.16
C LEU A 91 2.80 2.30 -14.45
N PHE A 92 4.06 2.68 -14.63
CA PHE A 92 4.85 2.29 -15.80
C PHE A 92 5.06 0.79 -15.86
N LYS A 93 5.33 0.15 -14.72
CA LYS A 93 5.43 -1.30 -14.65
C LYS A 93 4.12 -1.96 -15.09
N LEU A 94 2.98 -1.48 -14.57
CA LEU A 94 1.67 -1.97 -14.98
C LEU A 94 1.41 -1.75 -16.47
N LYS A 95 1.70 -0.56 -17.01
CA LYS A 95 1.56 -0.25 -18.43
C LYS A 95 2.41 -1.18 -19.30
N ASN A 96 3.65 -1.43 -18.89
CA ASN A 96 4.56 -2.31 -19.61
C ASN A 96 4.10 -3.77 -19.55
N GLU A 97 3.61 -4.23 -18.40
CA GLU A 97 3.05 -5.57 -18.22
C GLU A 97 1.80 -5.77 -19.09
N LEU A 98 0.87 -4.79 -19.09
CA LEU A 98 -0.31 -4.81 -19.96
C LEU A 98 0.11 -4.82 -21.44
N ASN A 99 0.99 -3.91 -21.86
CA ASN A 99 1.46 -3.88 -23.23
C ASN A 99 2.15 -5.18 -23.65
N THR A 100 2.91 -5.82 -22.75
CA THR A 100 3.54 -7.12 -23.02
C THR A 100 2.49 -8.22 -23.16
N ARG A 101 1.51 -8.25 -22.25
CA ARG A 101 0.45 -9.25 -22.24
C ARG A 101 -0.47 -9.17 -23.46
N TYR A 102 -0.73 -7.96 -23.96
CA TYR A 102 -1.63 -7.73 -25.09
C TYR A 102 -0.90 -7.49 -26.43
N LYS A 103 0.45 -7.54 -26.45
CA LYS A 103 1.27 -7.23 -27.64
C LYS A 103 1.00 -8.11 -28.87
N GLY A 104 0.40 -9.28 -28.68
CA GLY A 104 0.07 -10.24 -29.73
C GLY A 104 -1.43 -10.43 -29.96
N LEU A 105 -2.29 -9.66 -29.30
CA LEU A 105 -3.73 -9.68 -29.50
C LEU A 105 -4.09 -8.49 -30.40
N THR A 106 -4.71 -8.74 -31.56
CA THR A 106 -5.33 -7.70 -32.37
C THR A 106 -6.60 -7.20 -31.70
N ASP A 107 -7.03 -5.97 -31.98
CA ASP A 107 -8.21 -5.33 -31.37
C ASP A 107 -9.47 -6.22 -31.45
N GLU A 108 -9.64 -6.96 -32.56
CA GLU A 108 -10.73 -7.93 -32.76
C GLU A 108 -10.70 -9.09 -31.75
N THR A 109 -9.50 -9.58 -31.40
CA THR A 109 -9.34 -10.70 -30.44
C THR A 109 -9.62 -10.26 -29.01
N ILE A 110 -9.33 -9.00 -28.69
CA ILE A 110 -9.62 -8.40 -27.37
C ILE A 110 -11.13 -8.17 -27.23
N VAL A 111 -11.76 -7.63 -28.28
CA VAL A 111 -13.21 -7.40 -28.32
C VAL A 111 -13.96 -8.73 -28.22
N GLN A 112 -13.57 -9.75 -28.98
CA GLN A 112 -14.16 -11.09 -28.87
C GLN A 112 -14.02 -11.68 -27.46
N LYS A 113 -12.86 -11.54 -26.81
CA LYS A 113 -12.65 -12.08 -25.46
C LYS A 113 -13.45 -11.36 -24.35
N VAL A 114 -13.82 -10.09 -24.58
CA VAL A 114 -14.65 -9.29 -23.67
C VAL A 114 -16.14 -9.51 -23.93
N LEU A 115 -16.50 -9.78 -25.19
CA LEU A 115 -17.88 -10.02 -25.61
C LEU A 115 -18.30 -11.49 -25.55
N ASP A 116 -17.34 -12.42 -25.45
CA ASP A 116 -17.63 -13.83 -25.23
C ASP A 116 -18.40 -13.99 -23.90
N GLU A 117 -19.56 -14.61 -23.99
CA GLU A 117 -20.34 -14.95 -22.81
C GLU A 117 -19.55 -15.97 -21.97
N PRO A 118 -19.55 -15.83 -20.62
CA PRO A 118 -18.88 -16.80 -19.77
C PRO A 118 -19.56 -18.17 -19.94
N GLU A 119 -18.94 -19.07 -20.70
CA GLU A 119 -19.39 -20.46 -20.78
C GLU A 119 -19.10 -21.17 -19.47
N GLN A 120 -20.17 -21.52 -18.75
CA GLN A 120 -20.09 -22.41 -17.61
C GLN A 120 -19.72 -23.80 -18.10
N MET A 121 -18.47 -24.22 -17.87
CA MET A 121 -18.04 -25.58 -18.17
C MET A 121 -18.94 -26.59 -17.44
N ASN A 122 -19.43 -27.60 -18.17
CA ASN A 122 -20.22 -28.67 -17.58
C ASN A 122 -19.36 -29.45 -16.57
N LEU A 123 -19.87 -29.58 -15.35
CA LEU A 123 -19.15 -30.16 -14.21
C LEU A 123 -18.93 -31.68 -14.33
N PHE A 124 -19.56 -32.34 -15.30
CA PHE A 124 -19.46 -33.78 -15.50
C PHE A 124 -19.25 -34.07 -16.99
N GLU A 125 -18.10 -34.65 -17.33
CA GLU A 125 -17.96 -35.39 -18.59
C GLU A 125 -18.87 -36.62 -18.50
N ALA A 126 -19.74 -36.79 -19.49
CA ALA A 126 -20.54 -37.98 -19.62
C ALA A 126 -19.59 -39.18 -19.75
N THR A 127 -19.49 -39.96 -18.68
CA THR A 127 -18.86 -41.28 -18.72
C THR A 127 -19.63 -42.11 -19.74
N GLU A 128 -18.96 -42.46 -20.83
CA GLU A 128 -19.46 -43.38 -21.85
C GLU A 128 -20.00 -44.65 -21.17
N SER A 129 -21.30 -44.91 -21.36
CA SER A 129 -21.95 -46.15 -20.98
C SER A 129 -21.65 -47.22 -22.03
N ALA A 130 -20.94 -48.27 -21.62
CA ALA A 130 -20.77 -49.53 -22.35
C ALA A 130 -22.06 -50.38 -22.35
#